data_AF-A0A5K0VEZ2-F1
#
_entry.id   AF-A0A5K0VEZ2-F1
#
_cell.length_a   1.000
_cell.length_b   1.000
_cell.length_c   1.000
_cell.angle_alpha   90.00
_cell.angle_beta   90.00
_cell.angle_gamma   90.00
#
_symmetry.space_group_name_H-M   'P 1'
#
loop_
_entity.id
_entity.type
_entity.pdbx_description
1 polymer ?
#
loop_
_entity_poly.entity_id
_entity_poly.type
_entity_poly.pdbx_seq_one_letter_code
_entity_poly.pdbx_strand_id
1 'polypeptide(L)'
;IPLVQYCQQLASTLSSHDTCFTQAADYLFFTHEGLQQARAPIYDVPSAIEVLLTGTYQRLPKCIEDIGKQIVLPEEQKKPALLKLDTLLRSKLLELLLPKEISKVTVSNGTAQLCVDGEFRVMLTLGYRGYLSMWRILHLELLVGDKNGLVKFEESRRYAFGDELERRMAAAENPFMTLYSILHEFCITLVMDTNIRQLQILRQSRWKDAIRFDLISDGAGGLGGHVQLPQDAEPESATSGQRTPGLRIMYWLDPDRSSGGTDSSLSPFIKIEPGQDLQIRCSHSTFVIDPMTGNEAEFSLDQNCIDVEQLLLRAITCNRHTRLLEVHKELSNNSQICQTAGDVTLRCLSDESQADLSK
;
A
#
# COMPACT_ATOMS: atom_id res chain seq x y z
N ILE A 1 -14.62 80.96 66.23
CA ILE A 1 -13.94 79.68 66.54
C ILE A 1 -14.91 78.55 66.97
N PRO A 2 -15.94 78.75 67.84
CA PRO A 2 -16.81 77.64 68.29
C PRO A 2 -17.77 77.11 67.21
N LEU A 3 -18.23 77.97 66.28
CA LEU A 3 -19.11 77.56 65.18
C LEU A 3 -18.43 76.58 64.22
N VAL A 4 -17.14 76.78 63.94
CA VAL A 4 -16.36 75.91 63.05
C VAL A 4 -16.17 74.53 63.68
N GLN A 5 -15.92 74.46 64.99
CA GLN A 5 -15.85 73.20 65.73
C GLN A 5 -17.20 72.46 65.72
N TYR A 6 -18.31 73.19 65.86
CA TYR A 6 -19.65 72.60 65.78
C TYR A 6 -19.96 72.06 64.37
N CYS A 7 -19.64 72.80 63.31
CA CYS A 7 -19.79 72.31 61.94
C CYS A 7 -18.89 71.10 61.65
N GLN A 8 -17.67 71.06 62.21
CA GLN A 8 -16.78 69.89 62.12
C GLN A 8 -17.36 68.67 62.83
N GLN A 9 -17.99 68.87 64.00
CA GLN A 9 -18.67 67.80 64.74
C GLN A 9 -19.91 67.29 63.99
N LEU A 10 -20.69 68.18 63.37
CA LEU A 10 -21.82 67.79 62.50
C LEU A 10 -21.35 67.05 61.24
N ALA A 11 -20.23 67.46 60.66
CA ALA A 11 -19.67 66.77 59.49
C ALA A 11 -19.17 65.37 59.87
N SER A 12 -18.56 65.20 61.05
CA SER A 12 -18.11 63.89 61.52
C SER A 12 -19.28 62.97 61.88
N THR A 13 -20.35 63.49 62.48
CA THR A 13 -21.57 62.69 62.71
C THR A 13 -22.21 62.29 61.39
N LEU A 14 -22.34 63.21 60.42
CA LEU A 14 -22.88 62.90 59.10
C LEU A 14 -22.04 61.82 58.38
N SER A 15 -20.72 61.94 58.42
CA SER A 15 -19.81 60.92 57.88
C SER A 15 -19.96 59.57 58.58
N SER A 16 -20.18 59.55 59.90
CA SER A 16 -20.44 58.30 60.63
C SER A 16 -21.77 57.64 60.28
N HIS A 17 -22.78 58.44 59.94
CA HIS A 17 -24.06 57.91 59.46
C HIS A 17 -23.90 57.30 58.07
N ASP A 18 -23.16 57.97 57.18
CA ASP A 18 -22.88 57.46 55.83
C ASP A 18 -22.10 56.12 55.87
N THR A 19 -21.07 56.02 56.72
CA THR A 19 -20.35 54.75 56.91
C THR A 19 -21.21 53.66 57.56
N CYS A 20 -22.14 54.01 58.44
CA CYS A 20 -23.07 53.05 59.01
C CYS A 20 -24.03 52.51 57.95
N PHE A 21 -24.52 53.34 57.02
CA PHE A 21 -25.38 52.90 55.93
C PHE A 21 -24.66 51.97 54.95
N THR A 22 -23.40 52.27 54.60
CA THR A 22 -22.61 51.39 53.73
C THR A 22 -22.32 50.05 54.41
N GLN A 23 -21.90 50.06 55.68
CA GLN A 23 -21.68 48.84 56.45
C GLN A 23 -22.96 48.00 56.57
N ALA A 24 -24.10 48.62 56.87
CA ALA A 24 -25.38 47.90 56.95
C ALA A 24 -25.76 47.26 55.61
N ALA A 25 -25.53 47.96 54.48
CA ALA A 25 -25.76 47.41 53.15
C ALA A 25 -24.86 46.20 52.88
N ASP A 26 -23.58 46.29 53.23
CA ASP A 26 -22.62 45.17 53.08
C ASP A 26 -23.02 43.96 53.92
N TYR A 27 -23.38 44.16 55.19
CA TYR A 27 -23.86 43.08 56.06
C TYR A 27 -25.13 42.42 55.49
N LEU A 28 -26.07 43.20 54.97
CA LEU A 28 -27.29 42.65 54.34
C LEU A 28 -26.96 41.86 53.07
N PHE A 29 -25.99 42.32 52.28
CA PHE A 29 -25.54 41.59 51.08
C PHE A 29 -24.92 40.23 51.43
N PHE A 30 -23.97 40.20 52.38
CA PHE A 30 -23.33 38.94 52.78
C PHE A 30 -24.28 37.99 53.51
N THR A 31 -25.21 38.51 54.32
CA THR A 31 -26.22 37.66 54.96
C THR A 31 -27.19 37.04 53.95
N HIS A 32 -27.53 37.74 52.85
CA HIS A 32 -28.34 37.18 51.77
C HIS A 32 -27.67 35.96 51.12
N GLU A 33 -26.36 35.98 50.86
CA GLU A 33 -25.65 34.79 50.35
C GLU A 33 -25.67 33.63 51.35
N GLY A 34 -25.46 33.90 52.64
CA GLY A 34 -25.57 32.89 53.68
C GLY A 34 -26.97 32.28 53.78
N LEU A 35 -28.03 33.08 53.59
CA LEU A 35 -29.41 32.61 53.55
C LEU A 35 -29.70 31.70 52.34
N GLN A 36 -29.05 31.94 51.19
CA GLN A 36 -29.19 31.05 50.04
C GLN A 36 -28.64 29.65 50.33
N GLN A 37 -27.53 29.55 51.08
CA GLN A 37 -26.97 28.26 51.49
C GLN A 37 -27.84 27.54 52.53
N ALA A 38 -28.56 28.29 53.38
CA ALA A 38 -29.51 27.73 54.34
C ALA A 38 -30.81 27.22 53.68
N ARG A 39 -31.08 27.61 52.42
CA ARG A 39 -32.24 27.14 51.68
C ARG A 39 -32.05 25.68 51.28
N ALA A 40 -33.02 24.83 51.61
CA ALA A 40 -33.01 23.44 51.17
C ALA A 40 -32.94 23.37 49.63
N PRO A 41 -32.10 22.49 49.04
CA PRO A 41 -32.08 22.26 47.61
C PRO A 41 -33.46 21.82 47.11
N ILE A 42 -33.79 22.19 45.87
CA ILE A 42 -34.97 21.65 45.20
C ILE A 42 -34.64 20.21 44.81
N TYR A 43 -35.33 19.24 45.42
CA TYR A 43 -35.14 17.83 45.14
C TYR A 43 -35.79 17.44 43.81
N ASP A 44 -35.02 16.82 42.91
CA ASP A 44 -35.53 16.27 41.66
C ASP A 44 -36.16 14.89 41.89
N VAL A 45 -37.34 14.92 42.51
CA VAL A 45 -38.13 13.72 42.82
C VAL A 45 -38.48 12.90 41.57
N PRO A 46 -38.87 13.51 40.42
CA PRO A 46 -39.16 12.74 39.21
C PRO A 46 -37.99 11.88 38.73
N SER A 47 -36.77 12.42 38.75
CA SER A 47 -35.59 11.66 38.32
C SER A 47 -35.13 10.65 39.35
N ALA A 48 -35.31 10.94 40.65
CA ALA A 48 -35.06 9.96 41.71
C ALA A 48 -35.99 8.74 41.60
N ILE A 49 -37.28 8.96 41.30
CA ILE A 49 -38.25 7.89 41.05
C ILE A 49 -37.82 7.05 39.84
N GLU A 50 -37.38 7.70 38.77
CA GLU A 50 -36.94 7.02 37.56
C GLU A 50 -35.74 6.11 37.84
N VAL A 51 -34.68 6.62 38.47
CA VAL A 51 -33.51 5.81 38.86
C VAL A 51 -33.92 4.65 39.77
N LEU A 52 -34.86 4.87 40.69
CA LEU A 52 -35.33 3.84 41.61
C LEU A 52 -36.13 2.73 40.90
N LEU A 53 -36.93 3.07 39.89
CA LEU A 53 -37.76 2.13 39.15
C LEU A 53 -37.01 1.41 38.03
N THR A 54 -36.23 2.15 37.22
CA THR A 54 -35.54 1.61 36.03
C THR A 54 -34.08 1.29 36.28
N GLY A 55 -33.53 1.59 37.46
CA GLY A 55 -32.11 1.41 37.80
C GLY A 55 -31.16 2.30 37.00
N THR A 56 -31.70 3.13 36.10
CA THR A 56 -30.97 3.93 35.12
C THR A 56 -31.66 5.28 34.93
N TYR A 57 -30.87 6.30 34.63
CA TYR A 57 -31.33 7.67 34.40
C TYR A 57 -31.56 7.88 32.90
N GLN A 58 -32.82 7.89 32.41
CA GLN A 58 -33.14 7.95 30.98
C GLN A 58 -33.18 9.38 30.44
N ARG A 59 -33.42 10.37 31.32
CA ARG A 59 -33.36 11.80 30.97
C ARG A 59 -31.95 12.39 30.95
N LEU A 60 -30.93 11.54 30.93
CA LEU A 60 -29.55 12.01 30.89
C LEU A 60 -29.39 12.84 29.61
N PRO A 61 -28.79 14.05 29.67
CA PRO A 61 -28.48 14.79 28.47
C PRO A 61 -27.71 13.89 27.50
N LYS A 62 -28.24 13.73 26.28
CA LYS A 62 -27.64 12.88 25.22
C LYS A 62 -26.16 13.18 24.98
N CYS A 63 -25.72 14.40 25.30
CA CYS A 63 -24.32 14.82 25.23
C CYS A 63 -23.37 14.04 26.14
N ILE A 64 -23.83 13.26 27.13
CA ILE A 64 -22.95 12.36 27.92
C ILE A 64 -22.75 11.02 27.20
N GLU A 65 -23.68 10.59 26.35
CA GLU A 65 -23.49 9.41 25.50
C GLU A 65 -22.37 9.64 24.48
N ASP A 66 -22.21 10.89 24.02
CA ASP A 66 -21.17 11.33 23.09
C ASP A 66 -19.74 11.26 23.66
N ILE A 67 -19.57 11.21 25.00
CA ILE A 67 -18.27 11.40 25.66
C ILE A 67 -17.54 10.07 25.98
N GLY A 68 -18.19 8.89 25.95
CA GLY A 68 -17.48 7.71 26.44
C GLY A 68 -18.05 6.32 26.24
N LYS A 69 -19.18 6.12 25.55
CA LYS A 69 -19.66 4.75 25.29
C LYS A 69 -19.50 4.39 23.83
N GLN A 70 -18.50 3.56 23.53
CA GLN A 70 -18.59 2.69 22.37
C GLN A 70 -19.76 1.73 22.63
N ILE A 71 -20.93 2.06 22.07
CA ILE A 71 -22.12 1.20 22.15
C ILE A 71 -21.78 -0.10 21.43
N VAL A 72 -21.43 -1.13 22.20
CA VAL A 72 -21.26 -2.48 21.66
C VAL A 72 -22.65 -2.99 21.31
N LEU A 73 -22.93 -3.09 20.01
CA LEU A 73 -24.19 -3.67 19.52
C LEU A 73 -24.35 -5.10 20.08
N PRO A 74 -25.53 -5.48 20.60
CA PRO A 74 -25.77 -6.84 21.04
C PRO A 74 -25.68 -7.81 19.85
N GLU A 75 -25.20 -9.03 20.06
CA GLU A 75 -24.96 -10.03 19.01
C GLU A 75 -26.19 -10.33 18.15
N GLU A 76 -27.38 -10.26 18.76
CA GLU A 76 -28.66 -10.44 18.08
C GLU A 76 -28.96 -9.34 17.05
N GLN A 77 -28.49 -8.10 17.30
CA GLN A 77 -28.65 -6.97 16.40
C GLN A 77 -27.49 -6.85 15.40
N LYS A 78 -26.31 -7.40 15.71
CA LYS A 78 -25.16 -7.42 14.80
C LYS A 78 -25.46 -8.20 13.52
N LYS A 79 -25.99 -9.42 13.62
CA LYS A 79 -26.30 -10.27 12.46
C LYS A 79 -27.21 -9.59 11.43
N PRO A 80 -28.40 -9.04 11.80
CA PRO A 80 -29.25 -8.34 10.83
C PRO A 80 -28.61 -7.04 10.33
N ALA A 81 -27.81 -6.35 11.14
CA ALA A 81 -27.07 -5.17 10.69
C ALA A 81 -26.03 -5.52 9.61
N LEU A 82 -25.27 -6.62 9.79
CA LEU A 82 -24.31 -7.10 8.79
C LEU A 82 -24.99 -7.51 7.49
N LEU A 83 -26.16 -8.17 7.56
CA LEU A 83 -26.94 -8.51 6.36
C LEU A 83 -27.42 -7.26 5.60
N LYS A 84 -27.86 -6.23 6.33
CA LYS A 84 -28.19 -4.92 5.74
C LYS A 84 -26.98 -4.28 5.09
N LEU A 85 -25.82 -4.33 5.76
CA LEU A 85 -24.56 -3.79 5.25
C LEU A 85 -24.11 -4.53 3.99
N ASP A 86 -24.18 -5.87 3.97
CA ASP A 86 -23.90 -6.69 2.79
C ASP A 86 -24.81 -6.32 1.60
N THR A 87 -26.08 -6.06 1.87
CA THR A 87 -27.04 -5.65 0.84
C THR A 87 -26.67 -4.27 0.28
N LEU A 88 -26.32 -3.32 1.14
CA LEU A 88 -25.87 -1.98 0.75
C LEU A 88 -24.55 -2.01 -0.02
N LEU A 89 -23.59 -2.84 0.41
CA LEU A 89 -22.33 -3.04 -0.30
C LEU A 89 -22.57 -3.56 -1.71
N ARG A 90 -23.41 -4.60 -1.86
CA ARG A 90 -23.75 -5.14 -3.17
C ARG A 90 -24.43 -4.11 -4.06
N SER A 91 -25.38 -3.34 -3.55
CA SER A 91 -26.02 -2.28 -4.36
C SER A 91 -25.01 -1.23 -4.79
N LYS A 92 -24.10 -0.81 -3.90
CA LYS A 92 -23.06 0.18 -4.24
C LYS A 92 -22.00 -0.34 -5.21
N LEU A 93 -21.63 -1.62 -5.12
CA LEU A 93 -20.72 -2.23 -6.10
C LEU A 93 -21.34 -2.32 -7.51
N LEU A 94 -22.67 -2.45 -7.61
CA LEU A 94 -23.36 -2.46 -8.91
C LEU A 94 -23.50 -1.07 -9.54
N GLU A 95 -23.56 -0.02 -8.72
CA GLU A 95 -23.61 1.38 -9.19
C GLU A 95 -22.25 1.88 -9.74
N LEU A 96 -21.15 1.29 -9.29
CA LEU A 96 -19.80 1.79 -9.55
C LEU A 96 -19.10 1.02 -10.68
N LEU A 97 -18.21 1.72 -11.39
CA LEU A 97 -17.37 1.13 -12.41
C LEU A 97 -16.18 0.41 -11.75
N LEU A 98 -16.11 -0.91 -11.96
CA LEU A 98 -15.01 -1.75 -11.53
C LEU A 98 -13.98 -1.88 -12.68
N PRO A 99 -12.67 -1.74 -12.39
CA PRO A 99 -11.62 -2.09 -13.34
C PRO A 99 -11.77 -3.53 -13.85
N LYS A 100 -11.43 -3.77 -15.13
CA LYS A 100 -11.57 -5.08 -15.78
C LYS A 100 -10.57 -6.11 -15.24
N GLU A 101 -9.54 -5.62 -14.57
CA GLU A 101 -8.41 -6.36 -14.03
C GLU A 101 -8.71 -6.97 -12.65
N ILE A 102 -9.85 -6.61 -12.03
CA ILE A 102 -10.29 -7.21 -10.77
C ILE A 102 -10.84 -8.62 -11.04
N SER A 103 -10.06 -9.62 -10.65
CA SER A 103 -10.36 -11.04 -10.89
C SER A 103 -11.50 -11.55 -10.00
N LYS A 104 -11.55 -11.13 -8.73
CA LYS A 104 -12.52 -11.64 -7.77
C LYS A 104 -13.04 -10.56 -6.81
N VAL A 105 -14.37 -10.46 -6.73
CA VAL A 105 -15.09 -9.62 -5.78
C VAL A 105 -15.96 -10.51 -4.89
N THR A 106 -15.69 -10.53 -3.59
CA THR A 106 -16.51 -11.28 -2.62
C THR A 106 -17.06 -10.35 -1.55
N VAL A 107 -18.36 -10.41 -1.30
CA VAL A 107 -19.02 -9.63 -0.24
C VAL A 107 -19.54 -10.57 0.84
N SER A 108 -19.03 -10.41 2.06
CA SER A 108 -19.38 -11.23 3.22
C SER A 108 -19.20 -10.46 4.53
N ASN A 109 -20.09 -10.67 5.50
CA ASN A 109 -19.96 -10.14 6.87
C ASN A 109 -19.77 -8.61 6.94
N GLY A 110 -20.42 -7.86 6.05
CA GLY A 110 -20.33 -6.42 5.99
C GLY A 110 -19.03 -5.88 5.41
N THR A 111 -18.26 -6.73 4.71
CA THR A 111 -17.03 -6.33 4.02
C THR A 111 -17.05 -6.77 2.56
N ALA A 112 -16.49 -5.93 1.69
CA ALA A 112 -16.22 -6.22 0.30
C ALA A 112 -14.72 -6.49 0.13
N GLN A 113 -14.38 -7.67 -0.34
CA GLN A 113 -13.02 -8.06 -0.63
C GLN A 113 -12.78 -8.01 -2.14
N LEU A 114 -11.80 -7.21 -2.54
CA LEU A 114 -11.31 -7.12 -3.91
C LEU A 114 -9.98 -7.85 -4.00
N CYS A 115 -9.82 -8.69 -5.02
CA CYS A 115 -8.59 -9.42 -5.27
C CYS A 115 -8.19 -9.25 -6.73
N VAL A 116 -6.93 -8.84 -6.93
CA VAL A 116 -6.24 -8.85 -8.23
C VAL A 116 -5.15 -9.91 -8.11
N ASP A 117 -5.25 -10.95 -8.92
CA ASP A 117 -4.29 -12.06 -8.87
C ASP A 117 -2.88 -11.57 -9.17
N GLY A 118 -1.91 -11.93 -8.32
CA GLY A 118 -0.50 -11.51 -8.50
C GLY A 118 -0.13 -10.18 -7.81
N GLU A 119 -1.10 -9.33 -7.49
CA GLU A 119 -0.81 -7.97 -7.04
C GLU A 119 -1.23 -7.72 -5.59
N PHE A 120 -2.54 -7.66 -5.32
CA PHE A 120 -3.05 -7.25 -4.02
C PHE A 120 -4.46 -7.75 -3.70
N ARG A 121 -4.77 -7.70 -2.40
CA ARG A 121 -6.06 -8.01 -1.82
C ARG A 121 -6.45 -6.90 -0.84
N VAL A 122 -7.62 -6.31 -1.06
CA VAL A 122 -8.15 -5.23 -0.21
C VAL A 122 -9.47 -5.64 0.41
N MET A 123 -9.61 -5.42 1.71
CA MET A 123 -10.88 -5.54 2.42
C MET A 123 -11.43 -4.14 2.72
N LEU A 124 -12.63 -3.90 2.20
CA LEU A 124 -13.30 -2.61 2.21
C LEU A 124 -14.64 -2.68 2.95
N THR A 125 -15.08 -1.56 3.49
CA THR A 125 -16.43 -1.38 4.04
C THR A 125 -16.96 0.02 3.74
N LEU A 126 -18.24 0.26 4.02
CA LEU A 126 -18.86 1.57 3.86
C LEU A 126 -18.77 2.36 5.19
N GLY A 127 -18.52 3.67 5.11
CA GLY A 127 -18.53 4.55 6.27
C GLY A 127 -17.19 5.22 6.56
N TYR A 128 -16.72 6.08 5.66
CA TYR A 128 -15.57 6.96 5.94
C TYR A 128 -16.04 8.25 6.62
N ARG A 129 -15.47 8.56 7.80
CA ARG A 129 -15.78 9.76 8.62
C ARG A 129 -17.28 10.04 8.83
N GLY A 130 -18.10 8.99 8.93
CA GLY A 130 -19.54 9.09 9.12
C GLY A 130 -20.38 9.16 7.83
N TYR A 131 -19.74 9.20 6.65
CA TYR A 131 -20.43 9.17 5.37
C TYR A 131 -20.56 7.73 4.85
N LEU A 132 -21.80 7.20 4.83
CA LEU A 132 -22.11 5.85 4.37
C LEU A 132 -21.94 5.64 2.85
N SER A 133 -21.81 6.72 2.08
CA SER A 133 -21.51 6.67 0.64
C SER A 133 -20.03 6.44 0.34
N MET A 134 -19.15 6.68 1.31
CA MET A 134 -17.71 6.62 1.14
C MET A 134 -17.13 5.30 1.61
N TRP A 135 -16.06 4.87 0.95
CA TRP A 135 -15.39 3.59 1.21
C TRP A 135 -14.27 3.75 2.24
N ARG A 136 -14.13 2.73 3.08
CA ARG A 136 -13.09 2.62 4.11
C ARG A 136 -12.30 1.33 3.92
N ILE A 137 -10.99 1.39 4.07
CA ILE A 137 -10.08 0.25 4.02
C ILE A 137 -9.93 -0.31 5.42
N LEU A 138 -10.28 -1.58 5.58
CA LEU A 138 -10.08 -2.31 6.83
C LEU A 138 -8.72 -3.02 6.83
N HIS A 139 -8.36 -3.61 5.70
CA HIS A 139 -7.13 -4.38 5.58
C HIS A 139 -6.63 -4.38 4.14
N LEU A 140 -5.31 -4.33 3.99
CA LEU A 140 -4.61 -4.35 2.72
C LEU A 140 -3.46 -5.37 2.78
N GLU A 141 -3.49 -6.33 1.88
CA GLU A 141 -2.46 -7.35 1.71
C GLU A 141 -1.89 -7.27 0.30
N LEU A 142 -0.56 -7.30 0.18
CA LEU A 142 0.10 -7.46 -1.12
C LEU A 142 0.32 -8.94 -1.36
N LEU A 143 0.04 -9.36 -2.58
CA LEU A 143 0.28 -10.70 -3.08
C LEU A 143 1.63 -10.80 -3.82
N VAL A 144 2.37 -9.69 -3.93
CA VAL A 144 3.74 -9.67 -4.47
C VAL A 144 4.72 -10.28 -3.46
N GLY A 145 5.59 -11.19 -3.92
CA GLY A 145 6.50 -11.96 -3.07
C GLY A 145 7.83 -12.36 -3.70
N ASP A 146 8.79 -12.69 -2.84
CA ASP A 146 10.09 -13.29 -3.18
C ASP A 146 10.06 -14.79 -2.74
N LYS A 147 11.11 -15.57 -3.03
CA LYS A 147 11.36 -16.93 -2.50
C LYS A 147 11.18 -17.04 -0.99
N ASN A 148 11.39 -15.94 -0.27
CA ASN A 148 11.29 -15.85 1.19
C ASN A 148 9.84 -15.62 1.70
N GLY A 149 8.87 -15.52 0.78
CA GLY A 149 7.45 -15.29 1.06
C GLY A 149 6.95 -13.92 0.59
N LEU A 150 5.65 -13.70 0.82
CA LEU A 150 4.95 -12.47 0.44
C LEU A 150 5.49 -11.25 1.20
N VAL A 151 5.50 -10.10 0.54
CA VAL A 151 5.89 -8.82 1.15
C VAL A 151 4.86 -8.46 2.23
N LYS A 152 5.25 -8.61 3.50
CA LYS A 152 4.43 -8.18 4.63
C LYS A 152 4.67 -6.69 4.85
N PHE A 153 3.63 -5.89 4.66
CA PHE A 153 3.67 -4.49 5.08
C PHE A 153 3.87 -4.40 6.61
N GLU A 154 4.58 -3.40 7.09
CA GLU A 154 4.61 -3.04 8.51
C GLU A 154 3.27 -2.38 8.92
N GLU A 155 2.73 -2.70 10.10
CA GLU A 155 1.39 -2.23 10.51
C GLU A 155 1.26 -0.70 10.46
N SER A 156 2.26 0.04 10.93
CA SER A 156 2.31 1.50 10.90
C SER A 156 2.18 2.07 9.47
N ARG A 157 2.90 1.47 8.51
CA ARG A 157 2.87 1.86 7.10
C ARG A 157 1.53 1.50 6.44
N ARG A 158 0.90 0.38 6.83
CA ARG A 158 -0.44 0.00 6.32
C ARG A 158 -1.48 1.04 6.67
N TYR A 159 -1.49 1.52 7.92
CA TYR A 159 -2.48 2.51 8.34
C TYR A 159 -2.29 3.85 7.65
N ALA A 160 -1.05 4.35 7.55
CA ALA A 160 -0.77 5.61 6.86
C ALA A 160 -1.11 5.54 5.36
N PHE A 161 -0.75 4.44 4.70
CA PHE A 161 -1.07 4.23 3.29
C PHE A 161 -2.57 4.01 3.06
N GLY A 162 -3.25 3.31 3.97
CA GLY A 162 -4.70 3.15 3.96
C GLY A 162 -5.44 4.48 4.09
N ASP A 163 -5.05 5.35 5.02
CA ASP A 163 -5.66 6.68 5.19
C ASP A 163 -5.46 7.57 3.95
N GLU A 164 -4.29 7.49 3.31
CA GLU A 164 -4.03 8.16 2.03
C GLU A 164 -4.96 7.67 0.92
N LEU A 165 -5.09 6.35 0.77
CA LEU A 165 -5.99 5.76 -0.22
C LEU A 165 -7.45 6.12 0.06
N GLU A 166 -7.90 6.08 1.31
CA GLU A 166 -9.26 6.48 1.70
C GLU A 166 -9.55 7.94 1.32
N ARG A 167 -8.61 8.84 1.58
CA ARG A 167 -8.76 10.26 1.23
C ARG A 167 -8.81 10.48 -0.28
N ARG A 168 -7.97 9.78 -1.05
CA ARG A 168 -7.99 9.88 -2.52
C ARG A 168 -9.25 9.26 -3.12
N MET A 169 -9.73 8.14 -2.57
CA MET A 169 -11.00 7.54 -2.97
C MET A 169 -12.19 8.46 -2.67
N ALA A 170 -12.17 9.17 -1.53
CA ALA A 170 -13.24 10.09 -1.16
C ALA A 170 -13.31 11.34 -2.06
N ALA A 171 -12.18 11.75 -2.64
CA ALA A 171 -12.11 12.90 -3.56
C ALA A 171 -12.41 12.53 -5.02
N ALA A 172 -12.28 11.26 -5.40
CA ALA A 172 -12.43 10.79 -6.77
C ALA A 172 -13.90 10.45 -7.11
N GLU A 173 -14.29 10.68 -8.36
CA GLU A 173 -15.60 10.25 -8.89
C GLU A 173 -15.70 8.72 -8.99
N ASN A 174 -14.58 8.04 -9.28
CA ASN A 174 -14.48 6.59 -9.40
C ASN A 174 -13.47 6.03 -8.39
N PRO A 175 -13.89 5.70 -7.16
CA PRO A 175 -12.97 5.32 -6.08
C PRO A 175 -12.16 4.06 -6.40
N PHE A 176 -12.77 3.06 -7.06
CA PHE A 176 -12.11 1.81 -7.39
C PHE A 176 -11.06 1.93 -8.49
N MET A 177 -11.28 2.81 -9.47
CA MET A 177 -10.28 3.08 -10.51
C MET A 177 -9.04 3.75 -9.91
N THR A 178 -9.24 4.74 -9.03
CA THR A 178 -8.14 5.41 -8.33
C THR A 178 -7.42 4.48 -7.36
N LEU A 179 -8.16 3.63 -6.64
CA LEU A 179 -7.56 2.61 -5.77
C LEU A 179 -6.72 1.64 -6.59
N TYR A 180 -7.26 1.12 -7.69
CA TYR A 180 -6.53 0.22 -8.57
C TYR A 180 -5.28 0.87 -9.14
N SER A 181 -5.38 2.09 -9.71
CA SER A 181 -4.22 2.73 -10.33
C SER A 181 -3.07 2.95 -9.35
N ILE A 182 -3.37 3.41 -8.13
CA ILE A 182 -2.34 3.68 -7.11
C ILE A 182 -1.73 2.36 -6.61
N LEU A 183 -2.55 1.36 -6.33
CA LEU A 183 -2.05 0.06 -5.86
C LEU A 183 -1.28 -0.68 -6.95
N HIS A 184 -1.73 -0.61 -8.19
CA HIS A 184 -1.08 -1.23 -9.34
C HIS A 184 0.29 -0.58 -9.62
N GLU A 185 0.35 0.75 -9.68
CA GLU A 185 1.62 1.49 -9.80
C GLU A 185 2.59 1.13 -8.66
N PHE A 186 2.07 1.06 -7.43
CA PHE A 186 2.85 0.65 -6.28
C PHE A 186 3.31 -0.81 -6.33
N CYS A 187 2.50 -1.74 -6.84
CA CYS A 187 2.92 -3.13 -7.02
C CYS A 187 4.02 -3.24 -8.07
N ILE A 188 3.94 -2.47 -9.15
CA ILE A 188 4.98 -2.44 -10.20
C ILE A 188 6.30 -1.91 -9.63
N THR A 189 6.28 -0.81 -8.86
CA THR A 189 7.49 -0.29 -8.22
C THR A 189 8.11 -1.32 -7.30
N LEU A 190 7.30 -2.01 -6.49
CA LEU A 190 7.76 -3.08 -5.60
C LEU A 190 8.35 -4.27 -6.36
N VAL A 191 7.74 -4.69 -7.46
CA VAL A 191 8.27 -5.80 -8.28
C VAL A 191 9.63 -5.39 -8.84
N MET A 192 9.75 -4.19 -9.40
CA MET A 192 11.02 -3.70 -9.97
C MET A 192 12.11 -3.56 -8.91
N ASP A 193 11.80 -3.00 -7.74
CA ASP A 193 12.72 -2.90 -6.61
C ASP A 193 13.16 -4.28 -6.11
N THR A 194 12.25 -5.25 -6.08
CA THR A 194 12.55 -6.63 -5.69
C THR A 194 13.51 -7.28 -6.71
N ASN A 195 13.27 -7.10 -8.00
CA ASN A 195 14.17 -7.59 -9.06
C ASN A 195 15.57 -6.97 -8.93
N ILE A 196 15.66 -5.65 -8.70
CA ILE A 196 16.92 -4.93 -8.53
C ILE A 196 17.67 -5.47 -7.30
N ARG A 197 16.99 -5.64 -6.17
CA ARG A 197 17.58 -6.18 -4.94
C ARG A 197 18.10 -7.61 -5.16
N GLN A 198 17.32 -8.48 -5.80
CA GLN A 198 17.77 -9.83 -6.11
C GLN A 198 19.00 -9.84 -7.01
N LEU A 199 19.05 -8.99 -8.03
CA LEU A 199 20.21 -8.87 -8.92
C LEU A 199 21.45 -8.36 -8.20
N GLN A 200 21.32 -7.40 -7.29
CA GLN A 200 22.42 -6.94 -6.47
C GLN A 200 23.00 -8.07 -5.62
N ILE A 201 22.15 -8.92 -5.04
CA ILE A 201 22.55 -10.11 -4.29
C ILE A 201 23.23 -11.14 -5.22
N LEU A 202 22.69 -11.38 -6.42
CA LEU A 202 23.27 -12.31 -7.40
C LEU A 202 24.65 -11.85 -7.87
N ARG A 203 24.85 -10.55 -8.07
CA ARG A 203 26.14 -9.94 -8.43
C ARG A 203 27.18 -10.07 -7.32
N GLN A 204 26.77 -10.00 -6.06
CA GLN A 204 27.69 -10.16 -4.92
C GLN A 204 28.01 -11.64 -4.61
N SER A 205 27.25 -12.57 -5.19
CA SER A 205 27.34 -13.99 -4.89
C SER A 205 27.90 -14.79 -6.09
N ARG A 206 27.25 -15.90 -6.46
CA ARG A 206 27.75 -16.91 -7.40
C ARG A 206 27.94 -16.39 -8.83
N TRP A 207 27.27 -15.31 -9.22
CA TRP A 207 27.17 -14.85 -10.60
C TRP A 207 27.99 -13.58 -10.90
N LYS A 208 28.93 -13.22 -10.02
CA LYS A 208 29.68 -11.95 -10.03
C LYS A 208 30.24 -11.52 -11.40
N ASP A 209 31.01 -12.39 -12.05
CA ASP A 209 31.68 -12.06 -13.32
C ASP A 209 30.83 -12.45 -14.55
N ALA A 210 29.74 -13.19 -14.33
CA ALA A 210 28.89 -13.74 -15.39
C ALA A 210 27.72 -12.82 -15.79
N ILE A 211 27.34 -11.87 -14.93
CA ILE A 211 26.18 -10.98 -15.12
C ILE A 211 26.56 -9.51 -14.93
N ARG A 212 26.04 -8.64 -15.81
CA ARG A 212 26.00 -7.18 -15.63
C ARG A 212 24.57 -6.72 -15.81
N PHE A 213 24.15 -5.72 -15.05
CA PHE A 213 22.83 -5.13 -15.25
C PHE A 213 22.91 -3.61 -15.32
N ASP A 214 22.09 -3.02 -16.18
CA ASP A 214 21.95 -1.58 -16.36
C ASP A 214 20.51 -1.18 -16.04
N LEU A 215 20.35 -0.05 -15.36
CA LEU A 215 19.06 0.58 -15.11
C LEU A 215 18.74 1.50 -16.29
N ILE A 216 17.59 1.28 -16.92
CA ILE A 216 17.09 2.07 -18.02
C ILE A 216 16.21 3.17 -17.41
N SER A 217 16.81 4.32 -17.13
CA SER A 217 16.06 5.52 -16.74
C SER A 217 15.89 6.40 -17.96
N ASP A 218 14.64 6.70 -18.35
CA ASP A 218 14.33 7.65 -19.42
C ASP A 218 14.61 9.08 -18.92
N GLY A 219 15.89 9.45 -18.92
CA GLY A 219 16.39 10.77 -18.53
C GLY A 219 17.73 11.02 -19.19
N ALA A 220 17.68 11.49 -20.45
CA ALA A 220 18.72 12.20 -21.19
C ALA A 220 20.19 11.78 -20.95
N GLY A 221 20.72 10.99 -21.90
CA GLY A 221 22.10 11.07 -22.42
C GLY A 221 23.28 11.27 -21.47
N GLY A 222 24.13 10.24 -21.37
CA GLY A 222 25.57 10.45 -21.24
C GLY A 222 26.24 9.78 -20.04
N LEU A 223 27.12 8.84 -20.39
CA LEU A 223 28.35 8.44 -19.69
C LEU A 223 28.20 7.58 -18.43
N GLY A 224 28.81 6.41 -18.50
CA GLY A 224 28.96 5.47 -17.39
C GLY A 224 29.54 6.14 -16.15
N GLY A 225 28.89 5.88 -15.02
CA GLY A 225 29.31 6.34 -13.71
C GLY A 225 28.90 5.32 -12.67
N HIS A 226 29.90 4.72 -12.03
CA HIS A 226 29.77 3.92 -10.83
C HIS A 226 28.97 4.69 -9.77
N VAL A 227 27.82 4.17 -9.33
CA VAL A 227 27.03 4.79 -8.27
C VAL A 227 27.73 4.57 -6.93
N GLN A 228 28.31 5.63 -6.37
CA GLN A 228 28.52 5.81 -4.93
C GLN A 228 27.36 6.66 -4.39
N LEU A 229 26.79 6.27 -3.25
CA LEU A 229 25.80 7.05 -2.52
C LEU A 229 26.42 8.30 -1.89
N PRO A 230 25.70 9.43 -1.88
CA PRO A 230 25.82 10.43 -0.83
C PRO A 230 24.62 10.38 0.12
N GLN A 231 24.93 10.48 1.42
CA GLN A 231 24.01 10.78 2.51
C GLN A 231 23.47 12.21 2.42
N ASP A 232 22.25 12.38 2.93
CA ASP A 232 21.60 13.61 3.40
C ASP A 232 21.32 14.75 2.39
N ALA A 233 20.04 14.83 1.97
CA ALA A 233 19.35 16.09 1.65
C ALA A 233 17.82 15.87 1.65
N GLU A 234 17.09 16.82 2.23
CA GLU A 234 15.63 16.83 2.42
C GLU A 234 14.80 16.85 1.11
N PRO A 235 13.50 16.46 1.14
CA PRO A 235 12.69 16.30 -0.05
C PRO A 235 11.95 17.61 -0.39
N GLU A 236 12.44 18.38 -1.34
CA GLU A 236 11.64 19.43 -1.98
C GLU A 236 11.25 19.04 -3.41
N SER A 237 9.94 18.83 -3.56
CA SER A 237 9.09 18.91 -4.75
C SER A 237 9.77 19.15 -6.12
N ALA A 238 9.80 18.09 -6.93
CA ALA A 238 9.80 18.21 -8.39
C ALA A 238 8.91 17.12 -8.99
N THR A 239 7.71 17.52 -9.39
CA THR A 239 6.77 16.79 -10.24
C THR A 239 7.37 16.63 -11.65
N SER A 240 8.29 15.68 -11.79
CA SER A 240 8.61 15.06 -13.07
C SER A 240 8.29 13.59 -12.91
N GLY A 241 7.47 13.02 -13.80
CA GLY A 241 7.02 11.63 -13.71
C GLY A 241 8.21 10.69 -13.63
N GLN A 242 8.55 10.25 -12.43
CA GLN A 242 9.56 9.23 -12.20
C GLN A 242 8.97 7.91 -12.68
N ARG A 243 9.09 7.67 -13.99
CA ARG A 243 8.80 6.36 -14.56
C ARG A 243 9.74 5.36 -13.88
N THR A 244 9.17 4.31 -13.29
CA THR A 244 9.95 3.22 -12.70
C THR A 244 11.00 2.73 -13.70
N PRO A 245 12.29 2.74 -13.31
CA PRO A 245 13.37 2.44 -14.23
C PRO A 245 13.25 1.01 -14.75
N GLY A 246 13.44 0.85 -16.06
CA GLY A 246 13.57 -0.45 -16.69
C GLY A 246 14.86 -1.14 -16.28
N LEU A 247 14.95 -2.45 -16.51
CA LEU A 247 16.09 -3.26 -16.11
C LEU A 247 16.61 -4.05 -17.31
N ARG A 248 17.91 -3.91 -17.60
CA ARG A 248 18.60 -4.69 -18.62
C ARG A 248 19.60 -5.60 -17.94
N ILE A 249 19.45 -6.92 -18.09
CA ILE A 249 20.32 -7.94 -17.52
C ILE A 249 21.12 -8.57 -18.65
N MET A 250 22.39 -8.25 -18.76
CA MET A 250 23.33 -8.88 -19.69
C MET A 250 23.96 -10.11 -19.02
N TYR A 251 23.99 -11.22 -19.75
CA TYR A 251 24.57 -12.47 -19.26
C TYR A 251 25.55 -13.06 -20.27
N TRP A 252 26.37 -14.02 -19.81
CA TRP A 252 27.43 -14.64 -20.62
C TRP A 252 28.51 -13.62 -21.04
N LEU A 253 29.02 -12.88 -20.06
CA LEU A 253 30.08 -11.91 -20.29
C LEU A 253 31.42 -12.62 -20.52
N ASP A 254 32.11 -12.29 -21.61
CA ASP A 254 33.50 -12.70 -21.80
C ASP A 254 34.40 -11.91 -20.83
N PRO A 255 35.23 -12.59 -20.02
CA PRO A 255 36.09 -11.94 -19.04
C PRO A 255 37.16 -11.03 -19.68
N ASP A 256 37.53 -11.27 -20.95
CA ASP A 256 38.64 -10.58 -21.63
C ASP A 256 38.27 -9.22 -22.25
N ARG A 257 37.00 -8.82 -22.27
CA ARG A 257 36.53 -7.56 -22.89
C ARG A 257 36.27 -6.43 -21.89
N SER A 258 36.88 -6.47 -20.71
CA SER A 258 36.54 -5.60 -19.58
C SER A 258 37.15 -4.18 -19.59
N SER A 259 37.65 -3.67 -20.72
CA SER A 259 38.10 -2.27 -20.77
C SER A 259 37.76 -1.59 -22.10
N GLY A 260 36.72 -0.74 -22.07
CA GLY A 260 36.57 0.37 -23.02
C GLY A 260 36.31 -0.01 -24.47
N GLY A 261 35.11 -0.50 -24.77
CA GLY A 261 34.64 -0.63 -26.15
C GLY A 261 33.12 -0.52 -26.21
N THR A 262 32.62 0.26 -27.15
CA THR A 262 31.21 0.56 -27.48
C THR A 262 30.39 -0.66 -27.95
N ASP A 263 30.78 -1.87 -27.55
CA ASP A 263 30.24 -3.14 -28.05
C ASP A 263 29.41 -3.88 -26.98
N SER A 264 28.64 -3.14 -26.17
CA SER A 264 27.57 -3.72 -25.32
C SER A 264 26.37 -4.26 -26.13
N SER A 265 26.58 -4.49 -27.43
CA SER A 265 25.60 -4.93 -28.43
C SER A 265 25.68 -6.43 -28.75
N LEU A 266 26.73 -7.13 -28.31
CA LEU A 266 26.96 -8.54 -28.65
C LEU A 266 26.57 -9.54 -27.56
N SER A 267 26.55 -9.13 -26.29
CA SER A 267 26.14 -10.02 -25.20
C SER A 267 24.61 -10.16 -25.16
N PRO A 268 24.08 -11.38 -25.03
CA PRO A 268 22.65 -11.58 -24.91
C PRO A 268 22.15 -10.93 -23.61
N PHE A 269 20.98 -10.29 -23.68
CA PHE A 269 20.40 -9.61 -22.54
C PHE A 269 18.89 -9.84 -22.43
N ILE A 270 18.42 -9.82 -21.19
CA ILE A 270 17.00 -9.83 -20.83
C ILE A 270 16.62 -8.41 -20.43
N LYS A 271 15.54 -7.90 -21.00
CA LYS A 271 14.97 -6.60 -20.65
C LYS A 271 13.70 -6.84 -19.88
N ILE A 272 13.60 -6.29 -18.66
CA ILE A 272 12.40 -6.28 -17.83
C ILE A 272 11.97 -4.83 -17.72
N GLU A 273 10.81 -4.50 -18.27
CA GLU A 273 10.31 -3.13 -18.28
C GLU A 273 8.83 -3.05 -17.92
N PRO A 274 8.41 -2.03 -17.16
CA PRO A 274 7.02 -1.65 -17.05
C PRO A 274 6.59 -1.01 -18.37
N GLY A 275 5.73 -1.68 -19.11
CA GLY A 275 5.15 -1.19 -20.34
C GLY A 275 4.32 0.08 -20.13
N GLN A 276 3.91 0.75 -21.22
CA GLN A 276 3.02 1.92 -21.15
C GLN A 276 1.61 1.55 -20.65
N ASP A 277 1.28 0.27 -20.73
CA ASP A 277 0.09 -0.40 -20.20
C ASP A 277 0.22 -0.78 -18.72
N LEU A 278 1.32 -0.41 -18.05
CA LEU A 278 1.65 -0.80 -16.68
C LEU A 278 1.80 -2.32 -16.49
N GLN A 279 1.90 -3.09 -17.59
CA GLN A 279 2.21 -4.50 -17.53
C GLN A 279 3.72 -4.72 -17.59
N ILE A 280 4.25 -5.62 -16.76
CA ILE A 280 5.68 -5.94 -16.73
C ILE A 280 5.98 -6.87 -17.91
N ARG A 281 6.74 -6.37 -18.89
CA ARG A 281 7.16 -7.13 -20.06
C ARG A 281 8.59 -7.60 -19.89
N CYS A 282 8.82 -8.89 -20.08
CA CYS A 282 10.15 -9.47 -20.16
C CYS A 282 10.43 -9.86 -21.61
N SER A 283 11.46 -9.27 -22.21
CA SER A 283 11.85 -9.55 -23.59
C SER A 283 13.33 -9.93 -23.65
N HIS A 284 13.66 -10.90 -24.48
CA HIS A 284 15.04 -11.29 -24.76
C HIS A 284 15.58 -10.54 -25.99
N SER A 285 16.87 -10.23 -25.99
CA SER A 285 17.52 -9.45 -27.05
C SER A 285 17.59 -10.13 -28.41
N THR A 286 17.64 -11.46 -28.42
CA THR A 286 17.67 -12.30 -29.62
C THR A 286 16.49 -13.26 -29.61
N PHE A 287 16.09 -13.74 -30.78
CA PHE A 287 15.14 -14.85 -30.89
C PHE A 287 15.70 -16.07 -30.16
N VAL A 288 14.88 -16.69 -29.32
CA VAL A 288 15.27 -17.87 -28.55
C VAL A 288 14.17 -18.91 -28.62
N ILE A 289 14.54 -20.17 -28.83
CA ILE A 289 13.63 -21.31 -28.88
C ILE A 289 13.59 -21.98 -27.51
N ASP A 290 12.37 -22.23 -27.03
CA ASP A 290 12.17 -23.00 -25.81
C ASP A 290 12.44 -24.50 -26.11
N PRO A 291 13.36 -25.15 -25.38
CA PRO A 291 13.72 -26.56 -25.60
C PRO A 291 12.58 -27.55 -25.32
N MET A 292 11.50 -27.12 -24.65
CA MET A 292 10.36 -27.97 -24.33
C MET A 292 9.28 -27.92 -25.41
N THR A 293 9.05 -26.75 -26.02
CA THR A 293 7.94 -26.53 -26.96
C THR A 293 8.39 -26.43 -28.42
N GLY A 294 9.67 -26.15 -28.67
CA GLY A 294 10.20 -25.92 -30.02
C GLY A 294 9.73 -24.60 -30.66
N ASN A 295 8.98 -23.78 -29.92
CA ASN A 295 8.48 -22.47 -30.34
C ASN A 295 9.30 -21.34 -29.70
N GLU A 296 9.01 -20.09 -30.07
CA GLU A 296 9.64 -18.91 -29.47
C GLU A 296 9.40 -18.87 -27.96
N ALA A 297 10.47 -18.62 -27.20
CA ALA A 297 10.42 -18.57 -25.74
C ALA A 297 9.81 -17.26 -25.24
N GLU A 298 8.64 -17.35 -24.62
CA GLU A 298 8.02 -16.25 -23.89
C GLU A 298 8.52 -16.20 -22.45
N PHE A 299 9.00 -15.03 -22.03
CA PHE A 299 9.45 -14.78 -20.67
C PHE A 299 8.37 -14.00 -19.91
N SER A 300 7.93 -14.54 -18.78
CA SER A 300 7.01 -13.89 -17.85
C SER A 300 7.56 -13.98 -16.43
N LEU A 301 7.16 -13.03 -15.59
CA LEU A 301 7.46 -13.04 -14.17
C LEU A 301 6.20 -13.42 -13.38
N ASP A 302 6.31 -14.44 -12.55
CA ASP A 302 5.28 -14.77 -11.58
C ASP A 302 5.38 -13.77 -10.42
N GLN A 303 4.43 -12.84 -10.36
CA GLN A 303 4.44 -11.75 -9.37
C GLN A 303 4.32 -12.26 -7.92
N ASN A 304 3.70 -13.44 -7.72
CA ASN A 304 3.57 -14.09 -6.41
C ASN A 304 4.90 -14.62 -5.85
N CYS A 305 5.84 -15.00 -6.72
CA CYS A 305 7.12 -15.61 -6.35
C CYS A 305 8.18 -15.20 -7.37
N ILE A 306 8.67 -13.97 -7.22
CA ILE A 306 9.67 -13.41 -8.11
C ILE A 306 10.99 -14.15 -7.90
N ASP A 307 11.50 -14.77 -8.96
CA ASP A 307 12.82 -15.42 -8.97
C ASP A 307 13.59 -15.04 -10.24
N VAL A 308 14.41 -13.99 -10.13
CA VAL A 308 15.27 -13.54 -11.23
C VAL A 308 16.30 -14.61 -11.64
N GLU A 309 16.76 -15.44 -10.71
CA GLU A 309 17.74 -16.50 -11.02
C GLU A 309 17.12 -17.59 -11.88
N GLN A 310 15.90 -18.03 -11.58
CA GLN A 310 15.18 -18.98 -12.43
C GLN A 310 14.87 -18.39 -13.81
N LEU A 311 14.45 -17.11 -13.87
CA LEU A 311 14.23 -16.43 -15.14
C LEU A 311 15.51 -16.42 -15.98
N LEU A 312 16.65 -16.12 -15.36
CA LEU A 312 17.94 -16.09 -16.03
C LEU A 312 18.40 -17.49 -16.48
N LEU A 313 18.25 -18.50 -15.63
CA LEU A 313 18.57 -19.88 -15.96
C LEU A 313 17.72 -20.39 -17.13
N ARG A 314 16.42 -20.03 -17.15
CA ARG A 314 15.53 -20.34 -18.28
C ARG A 314 16.03 -19.66 -19.54
N ALA A 315 16.35 -18.37 -19.49
CA ALA A 315 16.87 -17.65 -20.65
C ALA A 315 18.20 -18.22 -21.17
N ILE A 316 19.14 -18.55 -20.29
CA ILE A 316 20.41 -19.18 -20.65
C ILE A 316 20.18 -20.55 -21.29
N THR A 317 19.26 -21.35 -20.75
CA THR A 317 18.96 -22.69 -21.27
C THR A 317 18.37 -22.61 -22.68
N CYS A 318 17.43 -21.70 -22.90
CA CYS A 318 16.82 -21.48 -24.20
C CYS A 318 17.88 -20.95 -25.20
N ASN A 319 18.74 -20.01 -24.78
CA ASN A 319 19.80 -19.47 -25.65
C ASN A 319 20.83 -20.53 -26.01
N ARG A 320 21.27 -21.34 -25.03
CA ARG A 320 22.14 -22.50 -25.28
C ARG A 320 21.52 -23.46 -26.28
N HIS A 321 20.24 -23.78 -26.13
CA HIS A 321 19.55 -24.69 -27.06
C HIS A 321 19.48 -24.11 -28.48
N THR A 322 19.14 -22.83 -28.61
CA THR A 322 19.06 -22.14 -29.91
C THR A 322 20.42 -22.10 -30.60
N ARG A 323 21.50 -21.77 -29.88
CA ARG A 323 22.87 -21.77 -30.42
C ARG A 323 23.34 -23.17 -30.81
N LEU A 324 23.01 -24.19 -30.02
CA LEU A 324 23.31 -25.57 -30.38
C LEU A 324 22.57 -26.00 -31.65
N LEU A 325 21.30 -25.61 -31.82
CA LEU A 325 20.54 -25.87 -33.04
C LEU A 325 21.13 -25.15 -34.26
N GLU A 326 21.58 -23.91 -34.12
CA GLU A 326 22.29 -23.18 -35.18
C GLU A 326 23.56 -23.91 -35.59
N VAL A 327 24.40 -24.28 -34.62
CA VAL A 327 25.63 -25.04 -34.86
C VAL A 327 25.33 -26.39 -35.50
N HIS A 328 24.31 -27.11 -35.05
CA HIS A 328 23.91 -28.39 -35.65
C HIS A 328 23.45 -28.21 -37.12
N LYS A 329 22.69 -27.16 -37.43
CA LYS A 329 22.31 -26.84 -38.81
C LYS A 329 23.53 -26.53 -39.66
N GLU A 330 24.45 -25.69 -39.17
CA GLU A 330 25.70 -25.38 -39.88
C GLU A 330 26.57 -26.62 -40.09
N LEU A 331 26.69 -27.49 -39.09
CA LEU A 331 27.41 -28.76 -39.21
C LEU A 331 26.74 -29.71 -40.22
N SER A 332 25.41 -29.77 -40.27
CA SER A 332 24.68 -30.58 -41.25
C SER A 332 24.81 -30.06 -42.69
N ASN A 333 24.99 -28.75 -42.86
CA ASN A 333 25.22 -28.13 -44.17
C ASN A 333 26.67 -28.32 -44.66
N ASN A 334 27.62 -28.56 -43.75
CA ASN A 334 29.01 -28.80 -44.07
C ASN A 334 29.24 -30.25 -44.52
N SER A 335 29.31 -30.45 -45.84
CA SER A 335 29.57 -31.75 -46.51
C SER A 335 30.92 -32.43 -46.17
N GLN A 336 31.77 -31.79 -45.35
CA GLN A 336 33.09 -32.29 -44.95
C GLN A 336 33.09 -33.01 -43.60
N ILE A 337 31.96 -33.08 -42.90
CA ILE A 337 31.84 -33.71 -41.58
C ILE A 337 30.98 -34.97 -41.72
N CYS A 338 31.60 -36.14 -41.60
CA CYS A 338 30.90 -37.42 -41.64
C CYS A 338 30.15 -37.65 -40.33
N GLN A 339 28.82 -37.59 -40.36
CA GLN A 339 28.01 -37.95 -39.19
C GLN A 339 27.94 -39.48 -39.07
N THR A 340 28.39 -40.03 -37.94
CA THR A 340 28.32 -41.45 -37.61
C THR A 340 27.13 -41.72 -36.67
N ALA A 341 26.59 -42.95 -36.65
CA ALA A 341 25.41 -43.31 -35.84
C ALA A 341 25.59 -43.22 -34.31
N GLY A 342 26.75 -42.77 -33.82
CA GLY A 342 27.06 -42.48 -32.41
C GLY A 342 27.27 -41.00 -32.11
N ASP A 343 27.03 -40.10 -33.07
CA ASP A 343 27.24 -38.67 -32.88
C ASP A 343 26.12 -38.02 -32.07
N VAL A 344 26.46 -36.94 -31.37
CA VAL A 344 25.57 -36.26 -30.40
C VAL A 344 24.36 -35.66 -31.12
N THR A 345 23.21 -36.33 -31.04
CA THR A 345 21.92 -35.80 -31.46
C THR A 345 21.39 -34.82 -30.41
N LEU A 346 21.06 -33.60 -30.82
CA LEU A 346 20.31 -32.67 -29.96
C LEU A 346 18.89 -33.20 -29.80
N ARG A 347 18.60 -33.85 -28.68
CA ARG A 347 17.25 -34.26 -28.32
C ARG A 347 16.50 -33.06 -27.76
N CYS A 348 15.28 -32.85 -28.24
CA CYS A 348 14.33 -31.99 -27.55
C CYS A 348 13.91 -32.73 -26.27
N LEU A 349 13.79 -32.02 -25.14
CA LEU A 349 13.44 -32.65 -23.86
C LEU A 349 12.04 -33.29 -23.87
N SER A 350 11.21 -32.98 -24.87
CA SER A 350 9.94 -33.66 -25.14
C SER A 350 10.10 -35.13 -25.58
N ASP A 351 11.26 -35.53 -26.10
CA ASP A 351 11.53 -36.91 -26.51
C ASP A 351 11.76 -37.85 -25.32
N GLU A 352 12.10 -37.32 -24.14
CA GLU A 352 12.26 -38.13 -22.92
C GLU A 352 10.91 -38.48 -22.27
N SER A 353 9.89 -37.64 -22.44
CA SER A 353 8.55 -37.89 -21.86
C SER A 353 7.82 -39.06 -22.53
N GLN A 354 8.16 -39.40 -23.77
CA GLN A 354 7.62 -40.58 -24.45
C GLN A 354 8.46 -41.85 -24.22
N ALA A 355 9.75 -41.71 -23.88
CA ALA A 355 10.61 -42.86 -23.61
C ALA A 355 10.29 -43.52 -22.25
N ASP A 356 9.88 -42.75 -21.25
CA ASP A 356 9.60 -43.26 -19.89
C ASP A 356 8.22 -43.92 -19.72
N LEU A 357 7.37 -43.91 -20.75
CA LEU A 357 6.12 -44.68 -20.81
C LEU A 357 6.27 -46.04 -21.52
N SER A 358 7.49 -46.40 -21.94
CA SER A 358 7.79 -47.64 -22.65
C SER A 358 8.95 -48.42 -22.03
N LYS A 359 8.95 -48.57 -20.70
CA LYS A 359 9.70 -49.62 -19.99
C LYS A 359 8.85 -50.31 -18.94
#